data_AF-A0A9D8FM53-F1
#
_entry.id   AF-A0A9D8FM53-F1
#
_cell.length_a   1.000
_cell.length_b   1.000
_cell.length_c   1.000
_cell.angle_alpha   90.00
_cell.angle_beta   90.00
_cell.angle_gamma   90.00
#
_symmetry.space_group_name_H-M   'P 1'
#
loop_
_entity.id
_entity.type
_entity.pdbx_description
1 polymer ?
#
loop_
_entity_poly.entity_id
_entity_poly.type
_entity_poly.pdbx_seq_one_letter_code
_entity_poly.pdbx_strand_id
1 'polypeptide(L)'
;MSFKVKIFLITMLLFTFAASVLLSQEKTNLQRKFDGVRKKFNFAQGFQNEQKNPRAQELLNKAGMNLRRANRQMRGRRPFVANRSIKEADKAINQALKIFLKEPMIKRKKKLDELAKRAENIVIGSENVGAQKALDSGLKNKDFAYEAYRRNNFFRSMRFYNQAYQHLLKAISLVTINKRDIGIELENEAYRFDQFLEFNKGIINSSKNQTVIKFKESARKKVRDAEHAKLDGDFQLAIDYYQEATRLLNRALDITLGKTELSAKRVFDKVARLDELVDNMEQRYDRLEPDEQITIWMSRIKQLQKQAHQAVAENNFGIALNKAQLALDLVNKIHKKTRELK
;
A
#
# COMPACT_ATOMS: atom_id res chain seq x y z
N MET A 1 46.70 22.18 37.21
CA MET A 1 45.22 22.16 37.26
C MET A 1 44.79 21.18 38.35
N SER A 2 44.12 21.64 39.43
CA SER A 2 43.83 20.78 40.59
C SER A 2 42.84 19.67 40.22
N PHE A 3 42.93 18.51 40.88
CA PHE A 3 42.07 17.34 40.66
C PHE A 3 40.57 17.67 40.73
N LYS A 4 40.18 18.61 41.59
CA LYS A 4 38.80 19.12 41.72
C LYS A 4 38.31 19.84 40.46
N VAL A 5 39.18 20.56 39.77
CA VAL A 5 38.85 21.28 38.51
C VAL A 5 38.60 20.30 37.36
N LYS A 6 39.36 19.19 37.31
CA LYS A 6 39.15 18.13 36.30
C LYS A 6 37.82 17.41 36.50
N ILE A 7 37.47 17.07 37.74
CA ILE A 7 36.19 16.41 38.06
C ILE A 7 35.01 17.33 37.70
N PHE A 8 35.08 18.61 38.05
CA PHE A 8 34.03 19.58 37.73
C PHE A 8 33.81 19.72 36.21
N LEU A 9 34.89 19.83 35.43
CA LEU A 9 34.84 19.89 33.96
C LEU A 9 34.22 18.62 33.35
N ILE A 10 34.59 17.44 33.83
CA ILE A 10 34.03 16.16 33.36
C ILE A 10 32.53 16.08 33.67
N THR A 11 32.11 16.46 34.88
CA THR A 11 30.67 16.47 35.23
C THR A 11 29.87 17.46 34.39
N MET A 12 30.43 18.63 34.06
CA MET A 12 29.75 19.63 33.25
C MET A 12 29.66 19.21 31.76
N LEU A 13 30.69 18.53 31.25
CA LEU A 13 30.68 17.89 29.92
C LEU A 13 29.67 16.75 29.84
N LEU A 14 29.55 15.91 30.89
CA LEU A 14 28.56 14.83 30.93
C LEU A 14 27.12 15.39 31.00
N PHE A 15 26.91 16.47 31.75
CA PHE A 15 25.59 17.10 31.86
C PHE A 15 25.14 17.77 30.55
N THR A 16 26.06 18.46 29.86
CA THR A 16 25.79 19.05 28.54
C THR A 16 25.56 17.99 27.46
N PHE A 17 26.30 16.88 27.50
CA PHE A 17 26.08 15.74 26.61
C PHE A 17 24.70 15.09 26.84
N ALA A 18 24.33 14.78 28.10
CA ALA A 18 23.02 14.22 28.42
C ALA A 18 21.86 15.12 27.99
N ALA A 19 21.97 16.44 28.21
CA ALA A 19 20.97 17.41 27.78
C ALA A 19 20.82 17.46 26.25
N SER A 20 21.93 17.38 25.50
CA SER A 20 21.91 17.34 24.03
C SER A 20 21.29 16.06 23.46
N VAL A 21 21.50 14.91 24.10
CA VAL A 21 20.88 13.63 23.73
C VAL A 21 19.37 13.65 23.96
N LEU A 22 18.92 14.17 25.10
CA LEU A 22 17.48 14.34 25.41
C LEU A 22 16.77 15.29 24.43
N LEU A 23 17.39 16.43 24.12
CA LEU A 23 16.87 17.40 23.13
C LEU A 23 16.79 16.79 21.70
N SER A 24 17.75 15.93 21.34
CA SER A 24 17.76 15.21 20.06
C SER A 24 16.66 14.15 19.97
N GLN A 25 16.42 13.39 21.04
CA GLN A 25 15.33 12.42 21.13
C GLN A 25 13.94 13.08 21.10
N GLU A 26 13.77 14.21 21.77
CA GLU A 26 12.49 14.94 21.76
C GLU A 26 12.18 15.52 20.36
N LYS A 27 13.19 16.05 19.68
CA LYS A 27 13.08 16.58 18.32
C LYS A 27 12.71 15.49 17.30
N THR A 28 13.32 14.32 17.40
CA THR A 28 13.02 13.18 16.50
C THR A 28 11.61 12.62 16.74
N ASN A 29 11.15 12.54 17.99
CA ASN A 29 9.77 12.10 18.30
C ASN A 29 8.72 13.12 17.80
N LEU A 30 8.97 14.41 17.99
CA LEU A 30 8.08 15.47 17.50
C LEU A 30 7.97 15.46 15.97
N GLN A 31 9.09 15.26 15.27
CA GLN A 31 9.11 15.12 13.81
C GLN A 31 8.28 13.91 13.34
N ARG A 32 8.45 12.74 13.97
CA ARG A 32 7.65 11.54 13.67
C ARG A 32 6.16 11.77 13.88
N LYS A 33 5.77 12.46 14.96
CA LYS A 33 4.36 12.84 15.22
C LYS A 33 3.84 13.77 14.13
N PHE A 34 4.59 14.80 13.77
CA PHE A 34 4.23 15.73 12.70
C PHE A 34 4.01 15.00 11.38
N ASP A 35 4.95 14.14 10.98
CA ASP A 35 4.86 13.38 9.73
C ASP A 35 3.69 12.39 9.73
N GLY A 36 3.40 11.77 10.89
CA GLY A 36 2.23 10.92 11.08
C GLY A 36 0.91 11.67 10.85
N VAL A 37 0.75 12.86 11.46
CA VAL A 37 -0.45 13.68 11.29
C VAL A 37 -0.55 14.24 9.87
N ARG A 38 0.59 14.59 9.23
CA ARG A 38 0.62 15.02 7.83
C ARG A 38 0.17 13.91 6.87
N LYS A 39 0.57 12.65 7.09
CA LYS A 39 0.08 11.50 6.30
C LYS A 39 -1.43 11.33 6.44
N LYS A 40 -1.96 11.43 7.67
CA LYS A 40 -3.42 11.38 7.91
C LYS A 40 -4.15 12.55 7.24
N PHE A 41 -3.57 13.74 7.25
CA PHE A 41 -4.12 14.92 6.60
C PHE A 41 -4.27 14.71 5.10
N ASN A 42 -3.22 14.25 4.43
CA ASN A 42 -3.24 13.95 3.00
C ASN A 42 -4.28 12.86 2.67
N PHE A 43 -4.39 11.83 3.51
CA PHE A 43 -5.41 10.80 3.38
C PHE A 43 -6.83 11.38 3.47
N ALA A 44 -7.09 12.27 4.44
CA ALA A 44 -8.39 12.91 4.59
C ALA A 44 -8.73 13.90 3.45
N GLN A 45 -7.73 14.60 2.90
CA GLN A 45 -7.91 15.41 1.69
C GLN A 45 -8.31 14.58 0.47
N GLY A 46 -7.86 13.32 0.40
CA GLY A 46 -8.31 12.34 -0.58
C GLY A 46 -9.84 12.28 -0.62
N PHE A 47 -10.47 11.96 0.51
CA PHE A 47 -11.94 11.86 0.63
C PHE A 47 -12.68 13.16 0.31
N GLN A 48 -12.12 14.29 0.72
CA GLN A 48 -12.74 15.58 0.48
C GLN A 48 -12.88 15.92 -1.00
N ASN A 49 -11.90 15.51 -1.82
CA ASN A 49 -11.95 15.71 -3.27
C ASN A 49 -13.07 14.91 -3.95
N GLU A 50 -13.61 13.88 -3.27
CA GLU A 50 -14.62 12.96 -3.79
C GLU A 50 -16.02 13.32 -3.30
N GLN A 51 -16.16 13.47 -1.98
CA GLN A 51 -17.46 13.69 -1.33
C GLN A 51 -17.83 15.18 -1.27
N LYS A 52 -16.86 16.08 -1.48
CA LYS A 52 -17.04 17.55 -1.49
C LYS A 52 -17.90 18.05 -0.33
N ASN A 53 -17.59 17.64 0.90
CA ASN A 53 -18.37 18.01 2.06
C ASN A 53 -17.88 19.36 2.64
N PRO A 54 -18.72 20.42 2.71
CA PRO A 54 -18.28 21.75 3.16
C PRO A 54 -17.79 21.76 4.61
N ARG A 55 -18.50 21.06 5.50
CA ARG A 55 -18.16 20.99 6.92
C ARG A 55 -16.85 20.24 7.17
N ALA A 56 -16.58 19.19 6.38
CA ALA A 56 -15.32 18.48 6.45
C ALA A 56 -14.16 19.30 5.83
N GLN A 57 -14.42 20.09 4.77
CA GLN A 57 -13.45 21.04 4.21
C GLN A 57 -12.98 22.06 5.25
N GLU A 58 -13.89 22.64 6.02
CA GLU A 58 -13.55 23.62 7.07
C GLU A 58 -12.62 23.01 8.12
N LEU A 59 -12.91 21.78 8.54
CA LEU A 59 -12.07 21.03 9.49
C LEU A 59 -10.68 20.73 8.90
N LEU A 60 -10.60 20.38 7.61
CA LEU A 60 -9.32 20.19 6.93
C LEU A 60 -8.54 21.50 6.75
N ASN A 61 -9.21 22.61 6.44
CA ASN A 61 -8.57 23.93 6.39
C ASN A 61 -7.97 24.29 7.75
N LYS A 62 -8.72 24.07 8.83
CA LYS A 62 -8.25 24.24 10.22
C LYS A 62 -7.04 23.35 10.53
N ALA A 63 -7.09 22.07 10.13
CA ALA A 63 -5.96 21.15 10.30
C ALA A 63 -4.71 21.60 9.54
N GLY A 64 -4.86 22.01 8.28
CA GLY A 64 -3.76 22.51 7.44
C GLY A 64 -3.11 23.77 8.00
N MET A 65 -3.92 24.71 8.52
CA MET A 65 -3.40 25.87 9.24
C MET A 65 -2.57 25.49 10.46
N ASN A 66 -3.05 24.54 11.27
CA ASN A 66 -2.33 24.06 12.45
C ASN A 66 -1.06 23.28 12.11
N LEU A 67 -1.02 22.51 11.02
CA LEU A 67 0.21 21.89 10.54
C LEU A 67 1.24 22.93 10.07
N ARG A 68 0.82 23.98 9.35
CA ARG A 68 1.71 25.09 8.98
C ARG A 68 2.25 25.83 10.22
N ARG A 69 1.42 26.02 11.24
CA ARG A 69 1.86 26.59 12.54
C ARG A 69 2.87 25.66 13.22
N ALA A 70 2.56 24.36 13.35
CA ALA A 70 3.46 23.38 13.94
C ALA A 70 4.85 23.38 13.28
N ASN A 71 4.91 23.33 11.94
CA ASN A 71 6.18 23.35 11.20
C ASN A 71 7.00 24.63 11.46
N ARG A 72 6.34 25.80 11.51
CA ARG A 72 7.00 27.07 11.87
C ARG A 72 7.55 27.03 13.30
N GLN A 73 6.78 26.52 14.26
CA GLN A 73 7.20 26.41 15.66
C GLN A 73 8.33 25.40 15.86
N MET A 74 8.34 24.30 15.10
CA MET A 74 9.44 23.32 15.11
C MET A 74 10.75 23.94 14.60
N ARG A 75 10.69 24.72 13.52
CA ARG A 75 11.85 25.48 13.01
C ARG A 75 12.33 26.54 14.00
N GLY A 76 11.39 27.21 14.66
CA GLY A 76 11.67 28.18 15.73
C GLY A 76 12.05 27.57 17.09
N ARG A 77 12.32 26.25 17.16
CA ARG A 77 12.72 25.52 18.39
C ARG A 77 11.75 25.69 19.57
N ARG A 78 10.44 25.74 19.29
CA ARG A 78 9.35 25.82 20.28
C ARG A 78 8.56 24.50 20.32
N PRO A 79 9.11 23.42 20.91
CA PRO A 79 8.56 22.06 20.79
C PRO A 79 7.18 21.89 21.43
N PHE A 80 6.93 22.55 22.57
CA PHE A 80 5.63 22.47 23.26
C PHE A 80 4.49 23.05 22.41
N VAL A 81 4.70 24.25 21.84
CA VAL A 81 3.71 24.93 21.00
C VAL A 81 3.49 24.16 19.69
N ALA A 82 4.57 23.64 19.10
CA ALA A 82 4.48 22.74 17.94
C ALA A 82 3.63 21.51 18.24
N ASN A 83 3.88 20.83 19.37
CA ASN A 83 3.12 19.65 19.77
C ASN A 83 1.63 19.96 19.98
N ARG A 84 1.30 21.11 20.58
CA ARG A 84 -0.09 21.57 20.72
C ARG A 84 -0.75 21.75 19.34
N SER A 85 -0.09 22.44 18.42
CA SER A 85 -0.61 22.59 17.05
C SER A 85 -0.75 21.26 16.31
N ILE A 86 0.15 20.29 16.52
CA ILE A 86 0.03 18.93 15.96
C ILE A 86 -1.21 18.23 16.52
N LYS A 87 -1.46 18.31 17.84
CA LYS A 87 -2.65 17.72 18.47
C LYS A 87 -3.95 18.34 17.96
N GLU A 88 -3.98 19.66 17.80
CA GLU A 88 -5.15 20.36 17.27
C GLU A 88 -5.41 20.01 15.80
N ALA A 89 -4.36 19.83 15.00
CA ALA A 89 -4.48 19.32 13.64
C ALA A 89 -5.04 17.88 13.61
N ASP A 90 -4.49 16.98 14.43
CA ASP A 90 -4.96 15.58 14.49
C ASP A 90 -6.44 15.50 14.91
N LYS A 91 -6.86 16.32 15.89
CA LYS A 91 -8.27 16.40 16.31
C LYS A 91 -9.19 16.82 15.16
N ALA A 92 -8.83 17.88 14.43
CA ALA A 92 -9.63 18.36 13.30
C ALA A 92 -9.68 17.34 12.16
N ILE A 93 -8.57 16.65 11.87
CA ILE A 93 -8.52 15.56 10.87
C ILE A 93 -9.43 14.40 11.27
N ASN A 94 -9.37 13.94 12.52
CA ASN A 94 -10.22 12.84 12.98
C ASN A 94 -11.72 13.20 12.92
N GLN A 95 -12.08 14.46 13.17
CA GLN A 95 -13.45 14.93 13.01
C GLN A 95 -13.87 14.95 11.53
N ALA A 96 -13.00 15.40 10.62
CA ALA A 96 -13.28 15.36 9.18
C ALA A 96 -13.46 13.91 8.69
N LEU A 97 -12.54 13.02 9.08
CA LEU A 97 -12.62 11.60 8.75
C LEU A 97 -13.89 10.93 9.31
N LYS A 98 -14.35 11.33 10.50
CA LYS A 98 -15.63 10.85 11.04
C LYS A 98 -16.79 11.18 10.11
N ILE A 99 -16.81 12.38 9.52
CA ILE A 99 -17.85 12.78 8.57
C ILE A 99 -17.78 11.90 7.31
N PHE A 100 -16.59 11.77 6.72
CA PHE A 100 -16.43 11.01 5.47
C PHE A 100 -16.67 9.51 5.60
N LEU A 101 -16.29 8.93 6.75
CA LEU A 101 -16.15 7.49 6.91
C LEU A 101 -17.25 6.85 7.76
N LYS A 102 -18.20 7.62 8.32
CA LYS A 102 -19.25 7.06 9.16
C LYS A 102 -20.02 5.94 8.46
N GLU A 103 -20.60 6.23 7.30
CA GLU A 103 -21.39 5.24 6.55
C GLU A 103 -20.53 4.21 5.80
N PRO A 104 -19.44 4.60 5.10
CA PRO A 104 -18.58 3.63 4.43
C PRO A 104 -18.02 2.55 5.38
N MET A 105 -17.71 2.93 6.63
CA MET A 105 -17.18 1.98 7.61
C MET A 105 -18.24 1.00 8.11
N ILE A 106 -19.52 1.39 8.17
CA ILE A 106 -20.61 0.46 8.51
C ILE A 106 -20.76 -0.60 7.41
N LYS A 107 -20.76 -0.18 6.13
CA LYS A 107 -20.81 -1.10 4.99
C LYS A 107 -19.59 -2.03 4.96
N ARG A 108 -18.39 -1.49 5.19
CA ARG A 108 -17.15 -2.27 5.27
C ARG A 108 -17.15 -3.25 6.44
N LYS A 109 -17.69 -2.85 7.60
CA LYS A 109 -17.87 -3.74 8.75
C LYS A 109 -18.68 -4.96 8.38
N LYS A 110 -19.86 -4.76 7.79
CA LYS A 110 -20.76 -5.85 7.37
C LYS A 110 -20.06 -6.82 6.40
N LYS A 111 -19.41 -6.29 5.36
CA LYS A 111 -18.64 -7.11 4.40
C LYS A 111 -17.51 -7.90 5.06
N LEU A 112 -16.79 -7.29 6.01
CA LEU A 112 -15.71 -7.98 6.71
C LEU A 112 -16.25 -9.07 7.64
N ASP A 113 -17.39 -8.85 8.30
CA ASP A 113 -18.06 -9.87 9.11
C ASP A 113 -18.54 -11.05 8.25
N GLU A 114 -19.11 -10.78 7.07
CA GLU A 114 -19.52 -11.81 6.10
C GLU A 114 -18.31 -12.62 5.61
N LEU A 115 -17.22 -11.95 5.24
CA LEU A 115 -15.98 -12.62 4.83
C LEU A 115 -15.37 -13.45 5.96
N ALA A 116 -15.38 -12.94 7.20
CA ALA A 116 -14.86 -13.66 8.35
C ALA A 116 -15.64 -14.95 8.59
N LYS A 117 -16.99 -14.89 8.58
CA LYS A 117 -17.84 -16.09 8.69
C LYS A 117 -17.57 -17.08 7.57
N ARG A 118 -17.45 -16.61 6.32
CA ARG A 118 -17.11 -17.46 5.18
C ARG A 118 -15.74 -18.13 5.35
N ALA A 119 -14.74 -17.38 5.81
CA ALA A 119 -13.40 -17.90 6.06
C ALA A 119 -13.39 -18.92 7.20
N GLU A 120 -14.08 -18.66 8.30
CA GLU A 120 -14.25 -19.60 9.41
C GLU A 120 -14.87 -20.92 8.92
N ASN A 121 -15.99 -20.85 8.19
CA ASN A 121 -16.69 -22.03 7.68
C ASN A 121 -15.85 -22.88 6.71
N ILE A 122 -14.99 -22.25 5.91
CA ILE A 122 -14.17 -22.96 4.91
C ILE A 122 -12.91 -23.54 5.56
N VAL A 123 -12.29 -22.81 6.48
CA VAL A 123 -10.97 -23.13 7.01
C VAL A 123 -11.03 -24.04 8.23
N ILE A 124 -12.04 -23.86 9.09
CA ILE A 124 -12.23 -24.73 10.26
C ILE A 124 -12.60 -26.12 9.76
N GLY A 125 -11.70 -27.08 9.99
CA GLY A 125 -11.86 -28.48 9.55
C GLY A 125 -11.07 -28.84 8.29
N SER A 126 -10.33 -27.91 7.68
CA SER A 126 -9.56 -28.19 6.45
C SER A 126 -8.17 -28.78 6.69
N GLU A 127 -7.77 -28.96 7.95
CA GLU A 127 -6.43 -29.40 8.42
C GLU A 127 -5.22 -28.58 7.89
N ASN A 128 -5.46 -27.47 7.19
CA ASN A 128 -4.41 -26.66 6.58
C ASN A 128 -3.89 -25.64 7.59
N VAL A 129 -2.74 -25.93 8.20
CA VAL A 129 -2.07 -25.07 9.19
C VAL A 129 -1.81 -23.65 8.66
N GLY A 130 -1.48 -23.52 7.37
CA GLY A 130 -1.25 -22.21 6.75
C GLY A 130 -2.53 -21.38 6.64
N ALA A 131 -3.64 -22.03 6.29
CA ALA A 131 -4.95 -21.40 6.24
C ALA A 131 -5.42 -20.98 7.63
N GLN A 132 -5.25 -21.85 8.64
CA GLN A 132 -5.63 -21.55 10.03
C GLN A 132 -4.86 -20.34 10.56
N LYS A 133 -3.54 -20.27 10.34
CA LYS A 133 -2.71 -19.10 10.72
C LYS A 133 -3.16 -17.81 10.03
N ALA A 134 -3.57 -17.89 8.76
CA ALA A 134 -4.09 -16.75 8.01
C ALA A 134 -5.46 -16.31 8.54
N LEU A 135 -6.34 -17.26 8.89
CA LEU A 135 -7.63 -17.01 9.52
C LEU A 135 -7.44 -16.26 10.84
N ASP A 136 -6.63 -16.79 11.74
CA ASP A 136 -6.35 -16.19 13.06
C ASP A 136 -5.80 -14.77 12.92
N SER A 137 -4.88 -14.56 11.98
CA SER A 137 -4.33 -13.23 11.67
C SER A 137 -5.40 -12.28 11.12
N GLY A 138 -6.32 -12.79 10.31
CA GLY A 138 -7.45 -12.04 9.77
C GLY A 138 -8.43 -11.61 10.86
N LEU A 139 -8.83 -12.54 11.72
CA LEU A 139 -9.74 -12.29 12.86
C LEU A 139 -9.12 -11.32 13.86
N LYS A 140 -7.84 -11.49 14.21
CA LYS A 140 -7.13 -10.55 15.10
C LYS A 140 -7.09 -9.13 14.52
N ASN A 141 -6.82 -8.98 13.22
CA ASN A 141 -6.84 -7.67 12.58
C ASN A 141 -8.26 -7.10 12.47
N LYS A 142 -9.30 -7.93 12.32
CA LYS A 142 -10.70 -7.50 12.39
C LYS A 142 -10.99 -6.84 13.73
N ASP A 143 -10.59 -7.47 14.83
CA ASP A 143 -10.79 -6.94 16.18
C ASP A 143 -10.04 -5.63 16.41
N PHE A 144 -8.78 -5.54 15.95
CA PHE A 144 -8.02 -4.28 15.98
C PHE A 144 -8.66 -3.18 15.13
N ALA A 145 -9.27 -3.53 14.00
CA ALA A 145 -10.00 -2.58 13.17
C ALA A 145 -11.21 -2.01 13.93
N TYR A 146 -11.96 -2.86 14.62
CA TYR A 146 -13.15 -2.48 15.38
C TYR A 146 -12.80 -1.66 16.63
N GLU A 147 -11.75 -2.03 17.33
CA GLU A 147 -11.24 -1.27 18.46
C GLU A 147 -10.77 0.13 18.02
N ALA A 148 -9.99 0.22 16.93
CA ALA A 148 -9.56 1.50 16.40
C ALA A 148 -10.74 2.36 15.94
N TYR A 149 -11.79 1.75 15.37
CA TYR A 149 -13.03 2.46 15.02
C TYR A 149 -13.75 3.02 16.25
N ARG A 150 -13.95 2.20 17.30
CA ARG A 150 -14.55 2.63 18.58
C ARG A 150 -13.79 3.79 19.22
N ARG A 151 -12.46 3.79 19.09
CA ARG A 151 -11.59 4.88 19.55
C ARG A 151 -11.53 6.10 18.61
N ASN A 152 -12.41 6.18 17.60
CA ASN A 152 -12.45 7.23 16.56
C ASN A 152 -11.13 7.40 15.78
N ASN A 153 -10.28 6.37 15.73
CA ASN A 153 -9.04 6.38 14.96
C ASN A 153 -9.28 5.76 13.58
N PHE A 154 -10.02 6.47 12.73
CA PHE A 154 -10.48 5.97 11.44
C PHE A 154 -9.32 5.59 10.49
N PHE A 155 -8.23 6.35 10.50
CA PHE A 155 -7.05 6.04 9.69
C PHE A 155 -6.45 4.67 10.06
N ARG A 156 -6.25 4.42 11.36
CA ARG A 156 -5.71 3.14 11.84
C ARG A 156 -6.70 2.00 11.66
N SER A 157 -7.98 2.26 11.90
CA SER A 157 -9.06 1.32 11.67
C SER A 157 -9.07 0.83 10.23
N MET A 158 -9.03 1.76 9.26
CA MET A 158 -9.01 1.42 7.83
C MET A 158 -7.83 0.54 7.44
N ARG A 159 -6.64 0.79 8.00
CA ARG A 159 -5.45 -0.04 7.76
C ARG A 159 -5.68 -1.47 8.25
N PHE A 160 -6.20 -1.64 9.46
CA PHE A 160 -6.49 -2.97 10.01
C PHE A 160 -7.63 -3.67 9.27
N TYR A 161 -8.65 -2.94 8.81
CA TYR A 161 -9.70 -3.48 7.93
C TYR A 161 -9.10 -4.12 6.68
N ASN A 162 -8.19 -3.41 6.01
CA ASN A 162 -7.54 -3.92 4.81
C ASN A 162 -6.68 -5.15 5.11
N GLN A 163 -5.92 -5.14 6.21
CA GLN A 163 -5.12 -6.29 6.62
C GLN A 163 -5.99 -7.51 6.94
N ALA A 164 -7.07 -7.32 7.70
CA ALA A 164 -8.03 -8.36 8.02
C ALA A 164 -8.61 -8.99 6.75
N TYR A 165 -9.08 -8.16 5.83
CA TYR A 165 -9.65 -8.60 4.56
C TYR A 165 -8.67 -9.45 3.75
N GLN A 166 -7.43 -9.01 3.60
CA GLN A 166 -6.39 -9.74 2.87
C GLN A 166 -6.06 -11.09 3.51
N HIS A 167 -5.95 -11.13 4.84
CA HIS A 167 -5.65 -12.37 5.56
C HIS A 167 -6.80 -13.37 5.50
N LEU A 168 -8.05 -12.92 5.61
CA LEU A 168 -9.23 -13.79 5.51
C LEU A 168 -9.39 -14.37 4.10
N LEU A 169 -9.17 -13.57 3.05
CA LEU A 169 -9.15 -14.07 1.67
C LEU A 169 -8.02 -15.08 1.46
N LYS A 170 -6.82 -14.79 1.98
CA LYS A 170 -5.70 -15.73 1.94
C LYS A 170 -6.06 -17.05 2.61
N ALA A 171 -6.70 -17.00 3.78
CA ALA A 171 -7.13 -18.19 4.51
C ALA A 171 -8.07 -19.06 3.66
N ILE A 172 -9.11 -18.46 3.04
CA ILE A 172 -10.01 -19.15 2.12
C ILE A 172 -9.23 -19.79 0.97
N SER A 173 -8.38 -19.00 0.30
CA SER A 173 -7.64 -19.45 -0.89
C SER A 173 -6.70 -20.63 -0.64
N LEU A 174 -6.15 -20.74 0.57
CA LEU A 174 -5.26 -21.83 0.96
C LEU A 174 -6.00 -23.15 1.18
N VAL A 175 -7.31 -23.13 1.38
CA VAL A 175 -8.13 -24.32 1.57
C VAL A 175 -8.81 -24.75 0.29
N THR A 176 -9.26 -23.79 -0.51
CA THR A 176 -10.00 -24.05 -1.75
C THR A 176 -9.10 -24.51 -2.91
N ILE A 177 -8.01 -25.23 -2.65
CA ILE A 177 -6.91 -25.54 -3.60
C ILE A 177 -7.38 -26.28 -4.88
N ASN A 178 -8.61 -26.83 -4.96
CA ASN A 178 -9.08 -27.57 -6.14
C ASN A 178 -10.21 -26.97 -6.99
N LYS A 179 -10.59 -25.71 -6.80
CA LYS A 179 -11.27 -24.94 -7.86
C LYS A 179 -10.72 -23.52 -7.81
N ARG A 180 -10.06 -23.08 -8.89
CA ARG A 180 -9.98 -21.64 -9.18
C ARG A 180 -11.43 -21.17 -9.25
N ASP A 181 -11.96 -20.68 -8.15
CA ASP A 181 -13.23 -20.00 -8.17
C ASP A 181 -12.93 -18.66 -8.84
N ILE A 182 -13.03 -18.64 -10.17
CA ILE A 182 -12.71 -17.50 -11.03
C ILE A 182 -13.57 -16.30 -10.57
N GLY A 183 -14.72 -16.54 -9.93
CA GLY A 183 -15.50 -15.51 -9.24
C GLY A 183 -14.76 -14.84 -8.09
N ILE A 184 -14.08 -15.59 -7.22
CA ILE A 184 -13.26 -15.03 -6.12
C ILE A 184 -12.05 -14.26 -6.68
N GLU A 185 -11.40 -14.78 -7.72
CA GLU A 185 -10.27 -14.10 -8.36
C GLU A 185 -10.70 -12.79 -9.03
N LEU A 186 -11.86 -12.80 -9.68
CA LEU A 186 -12.50 -11.61 -10.25
C LEU A 186 -12.85 -10.59 -9.18
N GLU A 187 -13.48 -11.00 -8.08
CA GLU A 187 -13.78 -10.12 -6.94
C GLU A 187 -12.51 -9.49 -6.36
N ASN A 188 -11.44 -10.28 -6.25
CA ASN A 188 -10.15 -9.80 -5.76
C ASN A 188 -9.52 -8.77 -6.71
N GLU A 189 -9.59 -9.00 -8.02
CA GLU A 189 -8.97 -8.11 -9.00
C GLU A 189 -9.79 -6.84 -9.21
N ALA A 190 -11.12 -6.93 -9.22
CA ALA A 190 -12.02 -5.77 -9.18
C ALA A 190 -11.75 -4.92 -7.93
N TYR A 191 -11.62 -5.57 -6.76
CA TYR A 191 -11.30 -4.87 -5.52
C TYR A 191 -9.92 -4.18 -5.56
N ARG A 192 -8.89 -4.83 -6.10
CA ARG A 192 -7.55 -4.23 -6.27
C ARG A 192 -7.58 -3.02 -7.20
N PHE A 193 -8.33 -3.11 -8.31
CA PHE A 193 -8.55 -1.99 -9.21
C PHE A 193 -9.22 -0.82 -8.47
N ASP A 194 -10.30 -1.08 -7.75
CA ASP A 194 -11.04 -0.05 -7.00
C ASP A 194 -10.16 0.62 -5.96
N GLN A 195 -9.38 -0.16 -5.20
CA GLN A 195 -8.40 0.39 -4.27
C GLN A 195 -7.37 1.27 -4.97
N PHE A 196 -6.79 0.77 -6.07
CA PHE A 196 -5.79 1.52 -6.82
C PHE A 196 -6.34 2.86 -7.30
N LEU A 197 -7.55 2.84 -7.86
CA LEU A 197 -8.24 4.05 -8.31
C LEU A 197 -8.55 4.97 -7.13
N GLU A 198 -9.12 4.47 -6.03
CA GLU A 198 -9.45 5.25 -4.83
C GLU A 198 -8.22 5.98 -4.27
N PHE A 199 -7.09 5.28 -4.13
CA PHE A 199 -5.85 5.86 -3.61
C PHE A 199 -5.19 6.88 -4.53
N ASN A 200 -5.29 6.70 -5.85
CA ASN A 200 -4.50 7.48 -6.81
C ASN A 200 -5.32 8.48 -7.63
N LYS A 201 -6.65 8.43 -7.57
CA LYS A 201 -7.52 9.28 -8.42
C LYS A 201 -7.34 10.76 -8.18
N GLY A 202 -7.03 11.22 -6.97
CA GLY A 202 -6.78 12.64 -6.70
C GLY A 202 -5.59 13.17 -7.51
N ILE A 203 -4.54 12.35 -7.61
CA ILE A 203 -3.33 12.66 -8.38
C ILE A 203 -3.67 12.58 -9.86
N ILE A 204 -4.16 11.43 -10.34
CA ILE A 204 -4.45 11.17 -11.75
C ILE A 204 -5.48 12.16 -12.34
N ASN A 205 -6.54 12.50 -11.60
CA ASN A 205 -7.60 13.38 -12.10
C ASN A 205 -7.18 14.86 -12.16
N SER A 206 -6.18 15.26 -11.37
CA SER A 206 -5.65 16.62 -11.38
C SER A 206 -4.69 16.88 -12.55
N SER A 207 -4.29 15.84 -13.28
CA SER A 207 -3.38 15.93 -14.42
C SER A 207 -4.03 16.61 -15.62
N LYS A 208 -3.36 17.61 -16.18
CA LYS A 208 -3.73 18.24 -17.46
C LYS A 208 -3.08 17.57 -18.68
N ASN A 209 -2.33 16.49 -18.48
CA ASN A 209 -1.60 15.82 -19.55
C ASN A 209 -2.55 14.98 -20.43
N GLN A 210 -2.55 15.23 -21.74
CA GLN A 210 -3.45 14.57 -22.68
C GLN A 210 -3.28 13.04 -22.72
N THR A 211 -2.06 12.53 -22.55
CA THR A 211 -1.77 11.09 -22.49
C THR A 211 -2.32 10.45 -21.22
N VAL A 212 -2.29 11.16 -20.09
CA VAL A 212 -2.91 10.73 -18.83
C VAL A 212 -4.43 10.66 -18.97
N ILE A 213 -5.03 11.65 -19.63
CA ILE A 213 -6.47 11.68 -19.90
C ILE A 213 -6.87 10.47 -20.76
N LYS A 214 -6.13 10.19 -21.86
CA LYS A 214 -6.35 9.01 -22.71
C LYS A 214 -6.24 7.70 -21.92
N PHE A 215 -5.19 7.52 -21.12
CA PHE A 215 -5.06 6.30 -20.30
C PHE A 215 -6.17 6.13 -19.28
N LYS A 216 -6.67 7.23 -18.69
CA LYS A 216 -7.83 7.19 -17.79
C LYS A 216 -9.10 6.76 -18.52
N GLU A 217 -9.35 7.29 -19.71
CA GLU A 217 -10.51 6.92 -20.53
C GLU A 217 -10.43 5.47 -21.01
N SER A 218 -9.27 5.03 -21.47
CA SER A 218 -9.04 3.63 -21.84
C SER A 218 -9.21 2.69 -20.64
N ALA A 219 -8.72 3.05 -19.45
CA ALA A 219 -8.93 2.24 -18.24
C ALA A 219 -10.41 2.14 -17.89
N ARG A 220 -11.18 3.23 -17.97
CA ARG A 220 -12.64 3.21 -17.75
C ARG A 220 -13.37 2.36 -18.78
N LYS A 221 -12.95 2.39 -20.04
CA LYS A 221 -13.48 1.50 -21.07
C LYS A 221 -13.25 0.04 -20.68
N LYS A 222 -12.02 -0.32 -20.31
CA LYS A 222 -11.68 -1.68 -19.89
C LYS A 222 -12.45 -2.15 -18.67
N VAL A 223 -12.76 -1.29 -17.70
CA VAL A 223 -13.64 -1.65 -16.58
C VAL A 223 -15.07 -1.92 -17.05
N ARG A 224 -15.60 -1.13 -17.99
CA ARG A 224 -16.93 -1.42 -18.56
C ARG A 224 -16.92 -2.75 -19.32
N ASP A 225 -15.87 -3.01 -20.08
CA ASP A 225 -15.68 -4.28 -20.78
C ASP A 225 -15.57 -5.45 -19.78
N ALA A 226 -14.93 -5.24 -18.62
CA ALA A 226 -14.85 -6.22 -17.53
C ALA A 226 -16.22 -6.50 -16.89
N GLU A 227 -17.02 -5.46 -16.65
CA GLU A 227 -18.38 -5.63 -16.10
C GLU A 227 -19.32 -6.31 -17.11
N HIS A 228 -19.19 -6.03 -18.41
CA HIS A 228 -19.91 -6.76 -19.45
C HIS A 228 -19.50 -8.23 -19.49
N ALA A 229 -18.19 -8.53 -19.57
CA ALA A 229 -17.69 -9.90 -19.56
C ALA A 229 -18.13 -10.67 -18.29
N LYS A 230 -18.22 -9.99 -17.15
CA LYS A 230 -18.75 -10.56 -15.91
C LYS A 230 -20.24 -10.88 -16.00
N LEU A 231 -21.05 -10.01 -16.59
CA LEU A 231 -22.50 -10.26 -16.79
C LEU A 231 -22.73 -11.42 -17.76
N ASP A 232 -21.85 -11.58 -18.75
CA ASP A 232 -21.88 -12.67 -19.73
C ASP A 232 -21.32 -14.00 -19.18
N GLY A 233 -20.82 -14.00 -17.94
CA GLY A 233 -20.26 -15.18 -17.26
C GLY A 233 -18.80 -15.50 -17.63
N ASP A 234 -18.16 -14.69 -18.46
CA ASP A 234 -16.74 -14.82 -18.81
C ASP A 234 -15.85 -14.13 -17.77
N PHE A 235 -15.74 -14.77 -16.61
CA PHE A 235 -15.00 -14.23 -15.47
C PHE A 235 -13.50 -14.11 -15.72
N GLN A 236 -12.91 -14.94 -16.59
CA GLN A 236 -11.49 -14.87 -16.91
C GLN A 236 -11.18 -13.64 -17.77
N LEU A 237 -12.02 -13.38 -18.77
CA LEU A 237 -11.92 -12.16 -19.59
C LEU A 237 -12.15 -10.91 -18.75
N ALA A 238 -13.09 -10.95 -17.80
CA ALA A 238 -13.32 -9.87 -16.85
C ALA A 238 -12.08 -9.58 -15.97
N ILE A 239 -11.39 -10.63 -15.47
CA ILE A 239 -10.13 -10.48 -14.73
C ILE A 239 -9.07 -9.79 -15.59
N ASP A 240 -8.89 -10.23 -16.84
CA ASP A 240 -7.87 -9.69 -17.73
C ASP A 240 -8.12 -8.21 -18.04
N TYR A 241 -9.39 -7.83 -18.25
CA TYR A 241 -9.77 -6.43 -18.42
C TYR A 241 -9.53 -5.58 -17.16
N TYR A 242 -9.79 -6.10 -15.96
CA TYR A 242 -9.46 -5.41 -14.70
C TYR A 242 -7.95 -5.19 -14.52
N GLN A 243 -7.14 -6.18 -14.88
CA GLN A 243 -5.68 -6.06 -14.86
C GLN A 243 -5.18 -5.02 -15.87
N GLU A 244 -5.74 -5.00 -17.08
CA GLU A 244 -5.39 -4.04 -18.12
C GLU A 244 -5.75 -2.62 -17.72
N ALA A 245 -6.94 -2.42 -17.14
CA ALA A 245 -7.36 -1.14 -16.58
C ALA A 245 -6.39 -0.65 -15.48
N THR A 246 -5.97 -1.54 -14.59
CA THR A 246 -4.99 -1.24 -13.53
C THR A 246 -3.62 -0.83 -14.11
N ARG A 247 -3.15 -1.48 -15.18
CA ARG A 247 -1.89 -1.11 -15.85
C ARG A 247 -1.97 0.28 -16.48
N LEU A 248 -3.08 0.60 -17.14
CA LEU A 248 -3.30 1.91 -17.75
C LEU A 248 -3.31 3.03 -16.68
N LEU A 249 -3.96 2.80 -15.54
CA LEU A 249 -3.95 3.77 -14.44
C LEU A 249 -2.57 3.91 -13.79
N ASN A 250 -1.77 2.84 -13.72
CA ASN A 250 -0.37 2.93 -13.29
C ASN A 250 0.47 3.81 -14.23
N ARG A 251 0.32 3.63 -15.54
CA ARG A 251 1.00 4.50 -16.54
C ARG A 251 0.55 5.95 -16.42
N ALA A 252 -0.74 6.18 -16.23
CA ALA A 252 -1.31 7.49 -15.98
C ALA A 252 -0.70 8.15 -14.73
N LEU A 253 -0.62 7.41 -13.62
CA LEU A 253 -0.02 7.87 -12.37
C LEU A 253 1.47 8.21 -12.53
N ASP A 254 2.21 7.38 -13.26
CA ASP A 254 3.64 7.59 -13.52
C ASP A 254 3.89 8.90 -14.26
N ILE A 255 3.12 9.18 -15.32
CA ILE A 255 3.22 10.44 -16.06
C ILE A 255 2.79 11.63 -15.19
N THR A 256 1.71 11.48 -14.41
CA THR A 256 1.15 12.58 -13.61
C THR A 256 2.08 13.05 -12.50
N LEU A 257 2.88 12.15 -11.95
CA LEU A 257 3.85 12.46 -10.92
C LEU A 257 5.17 13.01 -11.48
N GLY A 258 5.22 13.35 -12.78
CA GLY A 258 6.44 13.85 -13.43
C GLY A 258 7.59 12.83 -13.42
N LYS A 259 7.28 11.53 -13.29
CA LYS A 259 8.25 10.45 -13.06
C LYS A 259 8.91 9.97 -14.37
N THR A 260 9.39 10.92 -15.17
CA THR A 260 10.48 10.67 -16.13
C THR A 260 11.84 10.56 -15.42
N GLU A 261 11.96 11.01 -14.17
CA GLU A 261 13.15 10.73 -13.35
C GLU A 261 13.07 9.35 -12.65
N LEU A 262 14.06 8.51 -12.97
CA LEU A 262 14.38 7.23 -12.34
C LEU A 262 14.77 7.42 -10.86
N SER A 263 13.81 7.67 -9.96
CA SER A 263 14.13 7.71 -8.53
C SER A 263 14.61 6.32 -8.07
N ALA A 264 15.77 6.27 -7.40
CA ALA A 264 16.37 5.03 -6.88
C ALA A 264 15.36 4.15 -6.13
N LYS A 265 14.50 4.78 -5.31
CA LYS A 265 13.43 4.11 -4.57
C LYS A 265 12.48 3.29 -5.45
N ARG A 266 12.13 3.78 -6.64
CA ARG A 266 11.26 3.06 -7.58
C ARG A 266 11.95 1.85 -8.19
N VAL A 267 13.24 1.96 -8.46
CA VAL A 267 14.04 0.82 -8.94
C VAL A 267 14.14 -0.23 -7.86
N PHE A 268 14.38 0.16 -6.60
CA PHE A 268 14.32 -0.74 -5.46
C PHE A 268 12.96 -1.42 -5.32
N ASP A 269 11.85 -0.67 -5.36
CA ASP A 269 10.49 -1.24 -5.25
C ASP A 269 10.18 -2.23 -6.40
N LYS A 270 10.71 -1.96 -7.61
CA LYS A 270 10.47 -2.80 -8.79
C LYS A 270 11.35 -4.04 -8.83
N VAL A 271 12.60 -3.93 -8.40
CA VAL A 271 13.51 -5.08 -8.22
C VAL A 271 12.99 -5.97 -7.09
N ALA A 272 12.55 -5.39 -5.96
CA ALA A 272 11.94 -6.14 -4.87
C ALA A 272 10.67 -6.89 -5.30
N ARG A 273 9.84 -6.29 -6.16
CA ARG A 273 8.68 -6.98 -6.74
C ARG A 273 9.09 -8.11 -7.68
N LEU A 274 10.17 -7.93 -8.44
CA LEU A 274 10.71 -9.02 -9.28
C LEU A 274 11.19 -10.17 -8.39
N ASP A 275 11.88 -9.89 -7.29
CA ASP A 275 12.34 -10.91 -6.34
C ASP A 275 11.18 -11.75 -5.81
N GLU A 276 10.14 -11.09 -5.32
CA GLU A 276 8.94 -11.77 -4.83
C GLU A 276 8.30 -12.65 -5.92
N LEU A 277 8.28 -12.20 -7.18
CA LEU A 277 7.70 -12.97 -8.29
C LEU A 277 8.57 -14.14 -8.73
N VAL A 278 9.89 -14.00 -8.70
CA VAL A 278 10.82 -15.10 -8.99
C VAL A 278 10.74 -16.16 -7.91
N ASP A 279 10.79 -15.78 -6.63
CA ASP A 279 10.64 -16.72 -5.50
C ASP A 279 9.33 -17.49 -5.57
N ASN A 280 8.23 -16.80 -5.86
CA ASN A 280 6.92 -17.43 -6.05
C ASN A 280 6.88 -18.36 -7.27
N MET A 281 7.64 -18.07 -8.33
CA MET A 281 7.71 -18.94 -9.50
C MET A 281 8.58 -20.16 -9.28
N GLU A 282 9.72 -20.03 -8.58
CA GLU A 282 10.58 -21.16 -8.23
C GLU A 282 9.80 -22.20 -7.41
N GLN A 283 9.08 -21.73 -6.37
CA GLN A 283 8.24 -22.60 -5.54
C GLN A 283 7.10 -23.30 -6.31
N ARG A 284 6.66 -22.73 -7.44
CA ARG A 284 5.64 -23.31 -8.32
C ARG A 284 6.24 -24.24 -9.36
N TYR A 285 7.43 -23.91 -9.86
CA TYR A 285 8.13 -24.64 -10.91
C TYR A 285 8.68 -25.98 -10.39
N ASP A 286 9.14 -26.04 -9.13
CA ASP A 286 9.57 -27.28 -8.47
C ASP A 286 8.45 -28.35 -8.37
N ARG A 287 7.21 -28.00 -8.71
CA ARG A 287 6.02 -28.85 -8.65
C ARG A 287 5.42 -29.21 -10.02
N LEU A 288 6.02 -28.75 -11.11
CA LEU A 288 5.55 -28.98 -12.48
C LEU A 288 6.50 -29.93 -13.22
N GLU A 289 5.99 -30.71 -14.18
CA GLU A 289 6.86 -31.45 -15.10
C GLU A 289 7.73 -30.49 -15.93
N PRO A 290 8.99 -30.85 -16.21
CA PRO A 290 9.95 -29.95 -16.84
C PRO A 290 9.61 -29.68 -18.32
N ASP A 291 9.01 -28.53 -18.61
CA ASP A 291 8.94 -27.94 -19.96
C ASP A 291 10.23 -27.17 -20.26
N GLU A 292 10.99 -27.63 -21.26
CA GLU A 292 12.29 -27.11 -21.68
C GLU A 292 12.27 -25.60 -21.95
N GLN A 293 11.18 -25.07 -22.53
CA GLN A 293 11.06 -23.64 -22.84
C GLN A 293 10.81 -22.80 -21.58
N ILE A 294 10.06 -23.35 -20.62
CA ILE A 294 9.86 -22.71 -19.31
C ILE A 294 11.18 -22.72 -18.53
N THR A 295 11.95 -23.80 -18.60
CA THR A 295 13.30 -23.90 -18.00
C THR A 295 14.22 -22.81 -18.53
N ILE A 296 14.26 -22.62 -19.85
CA ILE A 296 15.05 -21.58 -20.52
C ILE A 296 14.61 -20.18 -20.08
N TRP A 297 13.30 -19.92 -20.02
CA TRP A 297 12.78 -18.64 -19.56
C TRP A 297 13.08 -18.39 -18.08
N MET A 298 12.97 -19.40 -17.22
CA MET A 298 13.34 -19.26 -15.81
C MET A 298 14.82 -18.95 -15.62
N SER A 299 15.70 -19.65 -16.33
CA SER A 299 17.14 -19.36 -16.32
C SER A 299 17.41 -17.91 -16.75
N ARG A 300 16.76 -17.45 -17.83
CA ARG A 300 16.90 -16.08 -18.32
C ARG A 300 16.36 -15.04 -17.34
N ILE A 301 15.28 -15.34 -16.63
CA ILE A 301 14.70 -14.47 -15.60
C ILE A 301 15.66 -14.30 -14.43
N LYS A 302 16.24 -15.39 -13.91
CA LYS A 302 17.25 -15.34 -12.83
C LYS A 302 18.48 -14.54 -13.26
N GLN A 303 18.93 -14.72 -14.51
CA GLN A 303 20.04 -13.93 -15.05
C GLN A 303 19.70 -12.43 -15.11
N LEU A 304 18.51 -12.06 -15.58
CA LEU A 304 18.07 -10.67 -15.66
C LEU A 304 17.85 -10.05 -14.26
N GLN A 305 17.35 -10.83 -13.30
CA GLN A 305 17.23 -10.44 -11.89
C GLN A 305 18.60 -10.14 -11.29
N LYS A 306 19.58 -11.02 -11.47
CA LYS A 306 20.97 -10.80 -11.02
C LYS A 306 21.57 -9.53 -11.66
N GLN A 307 21.36 -9.33 -12.96
CA GLN A 307 21.79 -8.12 -13.67
C GLN A 307 21.09 -6.85 -13.15
N ALA A 308 19.82 -6.95 -12.76
CA ALA A 308 19.08 -5.83 -12.17
C ALA A 308 19.65 -5.46 -10.79
N HIS A 309 19.94 -6.44 -9.93
CA HIS A 309 20.58 -6.22 -8.62
C HIS A 309 21.98 -5.63 -8.74
N GLN A 310 22.79 -6.13 -9.68
CA GLN A 310 24.12 -5.59 -9.94
C GLN A 310 24.04 -4.12 -10.40
N ALA A 311 23.14 -3.81 -11.34
CA ALA A 311 22.92 -2.44 -11.79
C ALA A 311 22.38 -1.51 -10.69
N VAL A 312 21.60 -2.04 -9.73
CA VAL A 312 21.20 -1.30 -8.52
C VAL A 312 22.40 -1.00 -7.63
N ALA A 313 23.27 -1.97 -7.39
CA ALA A 313 24.48 -1.81 -6.58
C ALA A 313 25.46 -0.77 -7.19
N GLU A 314 25.53 -0.72 -8.51
CA GLU A 314 26.34 0.24 -9.29
C GLU A 314 25.66 1.62 -9.46
N ASN A 315 24.48 1.84 -8.84
CA ASN A 315 23.64 3.04 -9.01
C ASN A 315 23.18 3.32 -10.46
N ASN A 316 23.26 2.33 -11.35
CA ASN A 316 22.80 2.41 -12.72
C ASN A 316 21.31 2.05 -12.84
N PHE A 317 20.48 2.95 -12.29
CA PHE A 317 19.03 2.74 -12.12
C PHE A 317 18.27 2.54 -13.44
N GLY A 318 18.74 3.12 -14.55
CA GLY A 318 18.13 2.94 -15.87
C GLY A 318 18.29 1.50 -16.38
N ILE A 319 19.49 0.94 -16.26
CA ILE A 319 19.76 -0.45 -16.63
C ILE A 319 19.01 -1.39 -15.69
N ALA A 320 19.05 -1.15 -14.39
CA ALA A 320 18.32 -1.96 -13.41
C ALA A 320 16.81 -2.04 -13.70
N LEU A 321 16.18 -0.90 -14.04
CA LEU A 321 14.77 -0.87 -14.37
C LEU A 321 14.45 -1.65 -15.65
N ASN A 322 15.28 -1.49 -16.69
CA ASN A 322 15.08 -2.19 -17.96
C ASN A 322 15.23 -3.71 -17.78
N LYS A 323 16.28 -4.14 -17.08
CA LYS A 323 16.51 -5.56 -16.77
C LYS A 323 15.37 -6.15 -15.93
N ALA A 324 14.89 -5.40 -14.94
CA ALA A 324 13.73 -5.82 -14.15
C ALA A 324 12.45 -5.92 -14.98
N GLN A 325 12.20 -5.00 -15.91
CA GLN A 325 11.03 -5.05 -16.78
C GLN A 325 11.09 -6.24 -17.74
N LEU A 326 12.24 -6.50 -18.39
CA LEU A 326 12.42 -7.64 -19.27
C LEU A 326 12.21 -8.97 -18.53
N ALA A 327 12.69 -9.07 -17.29
CA ALA A 327 12.45 -10.24 -16.45
C ALA A 327 10.95 -10.42 -16.16
N LEU A 328 10.25 -9.35 -15.78
CA LEU A 328 8.80 -9.37 -15.54
C LEU A 328 7.99 -9.75 -16.79
N ASP A 329 8.43 -9.35 -17.98
CA ASP A 329 7.76 -9.73 -19.22
C ASP A 329 7.91 -11.23 -19.51
N LEU A 330 9.07 -11.82 -19.18
CA LEU A 330 9.28 -13.27 -19.25
C LEU A 330 8.50 -14.02 -18.16
N VAL A 331 8.41 -13.47 -16.94
CA VAL A 331 7.53 -13.99 -15.87
C VAL A 331 6.10 -14.11 -16.40
N ASN A 332 5.61 -13.08 -17.10
CA ASN A 332 4.26 -13.08 -17.67
C ASN A 332 4.10 -14.10 -18.81
N LYS A 333 5.14 -14.31 -19.63
CA LYS A 333 5.12 -15.35 -20.69
C LYS A 333 5.04 -16.75 -20.11
N ILE A 334 5.81 -17.05 -19.05
CA ILE A 334 5.70 -18.32 -18.32
C ILE A 334 4.28 -18.49 -17.76
N HIS A 335 3.74 -17.46 -17.11
CA HIS A 335 2.37 -17.50 -16.59
C HIS A 335 1.33 -17.72 -17.69
N LYS A 336 1.52 -17.17 -18.90
CA LYS A 336 0.63 -17.41 -20.02
C LYS A 336 0.75 -18.85 -20.55
N LYS A 337 1.97 -19.34 -20.78
CA LYS A 337 2.20 -20.70 -21.28
C LYS A 337 1.74 -21.79 -20.31
N THR A 338 2.00 -21.61 -19.02
CA THR A 338 1.49 -22.52 -17.96
C THR A 338 -0.03 -22.50 -17.80
N ARG A 339 -0.73 -21.52 -18.39
CA ARG A 339 -2.20 -21.50 -18.51
C ARG A 339 -2.70 -22.21 -19.77
N GLU A 340 -1.91 -22.25 -20.84
CA GLU A 340 -2.26 -22.91 -22.11
C GLU A 340 -1.99 -24.42 -22.07
N LEU A 341 -1.09 -24.88 -21.20
CA LEU A 341 -0.78 -26.30 -20.96
C LEU A 341 -1.74 -26.98 -19.96
N LYS A 342 -2.72 -26.24 -19.42
CA LYS A 342 -3.78 -26.75 -18.53
C LYS A 342 -5.11 -26.68 -19.26
#